data_AF-A0A238BSE1-F1
#
_entry.id   AF-A0A238BSE1-F1
#
_cell.length_a   1.000
_cell.length_b   1.000
_cell.length_c   1.000
_cell.angle_alpha   90.00
_cell.angle_beta   90.00
_cell.angle_gamma   90.00
#
_symmetry.space_group_name_H-M   'P 1'
#
loop_
_entity.id
_entity.type
_entity.pdbx_description
1 polymer ?
#
loop_
_entity_poly.entity_id
_entity_poly.type
_entity_poly.pdbx_seq_one_letter_code
_entity_poly.pdbx_strand_id
1 'polypeptide(L)'
;MKMVSAAKYNKAERDLRGARVYGVGALQFYNNIGAAEPTDKPQEEILTSKEKEKRLLVLITSDRGLCGSVHTAIAKEAKRLLTEKASEADYKLVLIGDKAKASMQILHASHVLFSCNEIGRLPPTFEDASIIAAKILSSDFKFDKGFILYNKFRSVVSYKTSIIPMFTLDAIVKQPTMSLYDSIDENVLVDYANFSLAQLLYYALKESAASEQSSRMTAMDSASKNAGEMIDKLTMSFNRTRQSDMEETNNNQAGFDPRHVIQMEEAANILMSPNVSHDARKAAEEFFLNIRNEKFPPEYCRLIIEATSNEFVIFEMVQLIVMNLFKQWSILEPPIFRQCFEYLLENAIKKFRISKLIRAEMLRACAKLLKRSIFDDKACDANTLDQTVHYLLTNEDPQLQAIACEFIEAIASEFATSWRTSNLGISFDFHLRARRSFEVLFLFIYLRKKKFFSQ
;
A
#
# COMPACT_ATOMS: atom_id res chain seq x y z
N MET A 1 -3.18 3.17 -3.85
CA MET A 1 -4.43 3.82 -4.31
C MET A 1 -4.18 5.08 -5.14
N LYS A 2 -3.28 6.00 -4.76
CA LYS A 2 -2.96 7.24 -5.51
C LYS A 2 -2.79 7.00 -7.03
N MET A 3 -1.91 6.08 -7.43
CA MET A 3 -1.62 5.79 -8.84
C MET A 3 -2.84 5.30 -9.63
N VAL A 4 -3.71 4.50 -9.00
CA VAL A 4 -4.95 4.00 -9.63
C VAL A 4 -5.93 5.16 -9.85
N SER A 5 -6.07 6.05 -8.86
CA SER A 5 -6.91 7.24 -8.99
C SER A 5 -6.36 8.20 -10.05
N ALA A 6 -5.04 8.34 -10.18
CA ALA A 6 -4.41 9.15 -11.22
C ALA A 6 -4.74 8.64 -12.64
N ALA A 7 -4.64 7.32 -12.87
CA ALA A 7 -5.00 6.72 -14.14
C ALA A 7 -6.50 6.91 -14.47
N LYS A 8 -7.38 6.74 -13.47
CA LYS A 8 -8.82 6.98 -13.62
C LYS A 8 -9.17 8.44 -13.87
N TYR A 9 -8.48 9.37 -13.20
CA TYR A 9 -8.61 10.80 -13.42
C TYR A 9 -8.26 11.18 -14.87
N ASN A 10 -7.13 10.70 -15.41
CA ASN A 10 -6.75 10.96 -16.80
C ASN A 10 -7.78 10.46 -17.83
N LYS A 11 -8.50 9.37 -17.51
CA LYS A 11 -9.63 8.92 -18.33
C LYS A 11 -10.85 9.83 -18.16
N ALA A 12 -11.22 10.15 -16.93
CA ALA A 12 -12.36 11.01 -16.64
C ALA A 12 -12.20 12.43 -17.22
N GLU A 13 -11.00 13.01 -17.19
CA GLU A 13 -10.73 14.33 -17.76
C GLU A 13 -10.89 14.33 -19.29
N ARG A 14 -10.42 13.28 -19.97
CA ARG A 14 -10.59 13.14 -21.42
C ARG A 14 -12.06 13.04 -21.79
N ASP A 15 -12.81 12.19 -21.09
CA ASP A 15 -14.26 12.03 -21.30
C ASP A 15 -15.03 13.34 -21.00
N LEU A 16 -14.59 14.09 -20.00
CA LEU A 16 -15.22 15.35 -19.58
C LEU A 16 -15.17 16.43 -20.67
N ARG A 17 -14.09 16.50 -21.46
CA ARG A 17 -13.95 17.50 -22.54
C ARG A 17 -15.10 17.40 -23.54
N GLY A 18 -15.47 16.19 -23.95
CA GLY A 18 -16.62 15.96 -24.83
C GLY A 18 -17.96 16.24 -24.14
N ALA A 19 -18.13 15.77 -22.90
CA ALA A 19 -19.37 15.95 -22.15
C ALA A 19 -19.70 17.42 -21.83
N ARG A 20 -18.68 18.27 -21.65
CA ARG A 20 -18.84 19.71 -21.45
C ARG A 20 -19.53 20.40 -22.61
N VAL A 21 -19.18 20.02 -23.85
CA VAL A 21 -19.78 20.61 -25.05
C VAL A 21 -21.27 20.29 -25.10
N TYR A 22 -21.65 19.05 -24.80
CA TYR A 22 -23.05 18.64 -24.70
C TYR A 22 -23.83 19.42 -23.63
N GLY A 23 -23.31 19.48 -22.40
CA GLY A 23 -24.00 20.15 -21.30
C GLY A 23 -24.12 21.66 -21.47
N VAL A 24 -23.07 22.33 -21.94
CA VAL A 24 -23.11 23.78 -22.20
C VAL A 24 -24.06 24.08 -23.37
N GLY A 25 -24.06 23.27 -24.42
CA GLY A 25 -25.00 23.42 -25.54
C GLY A 25 -26.46 23.33 -25.10
N ALA A 26 -26.80 22.34 -24.27
CA ALA A 26 -28.14 22.19 -23.71
C ALA A 26 -28.56 23.41 -22.87
N LEU A 27 -27.65 23.94 -22.03
CA LEU A 27 -27.91 25.12 -21.21
C LEU A 27 -28.13 26.39 -22.04
N GLN A 28 -27.43 26.54 -23.17
CA GLN A 28 -27.58 27.72 -24.03
C GLN A 28 -29.00 27.86 -24.59
N PHE A 29 -29.65 26.74 -24.93
CA PHE A 29 -31.06 26.78 -25.34
C PHE A 29 -31.94 27.41 -24.27
N TYR A 30 -31.80 26.98 -23.01
CA TYR A 30 -32.60 27.51 -21.90
C TYR A 30 -32.28 28.97 -21.56
N ASN A 31 -31.04 29.38 -21.72
CA ASN A 31 -30.64 30.78 -21.58
C ASN A 31 -31.27 31.65 -22.68
N ASN A 32 -31.26 31.18 -23.93
CA ASN A 32 -31.78 31.94 -25.07
C ASN A 32 -33.30 32.14 -24.99
N ILE A 33 -34.04 31.17 -24.47
CA ILE A 33 -35.49 31.30 -24.29
C ILE A 33 -35.87 32.12 -23.05
N GLY A 34 -34.89 32.54 -22.24
CA GLY A 34 -35.12 33.28 -21.00
C GLY A 34 -35.68 32.41 -19.86
N ALA A 35 -35.66 31.08 -20.00
CA ALA A 35 -36.08 30.16 -18.95
C ALA A 35 -35.09 30.11 -17.79
N ALA A 36 -33.80 30.29 -18.08
CA ALA A 36 -32.79 30.55 -17.07
C ALA A 36 -32.66 32.07 -16.87
N GLU A 37 -33.08 32.59 -15.71
CA GLU A 37 -32.76 33.98 -15.38
C GLU A 37 -31.24 34.15 -15.31
N PRO A 38 -30.66 35.21 -15.90
CA PRO A 38 -29.22 35.47 -15.83
C PRO A 38 -28.88 35.98 -14.43
N THR A 39 -28.90 35.10 -13.43
CA THR A 39 -28.41 35.39 -12.09
C THR A 39 -27.01 34.81 -11.94
N ASP A 40 -26.06 35.67 -11.54
CA ASP A 40 -24.69 35.29 -11.15
C ASP A 40 -24.64 34.30 -9.96
N LYS A 41 -25.81 33.98 -9.38
CA LYS A 41 -26.01 33.06 -8.26
C LYS A 41 -27.27 32.20 -8.48
N PRO A 42 -27.19 31.07 -9.22
CA PRO A 42 -28.30 30.11 -9.34
C PRO A 42 -28.76 29.51 -8.01
N GLN A 43 -27.95 29.66 -6.94
CA GLN A 43 -28.33 29.37 -5.57
C GLN A 43 -29.45 30.30 -5.08
N GLU A 44 -29.45 31.59 -5.47
CA GLU A 44 -30.46 32.55 -5.04
C GLU A 44 -31.82 32.32 -5.72
N GLU A 45 -31.86 31.75 -6.93
CA GLU A 45 -33.11 31.37 -7.61
C GLU A 45 -33.80 30.14 -6.97
N ILE A 46 -33.02 29.24 -6.37
CA ILE A 46 -33.55 28.21 -5.45
C ILE A 46 -34.04 28.89 -4.17
N LEU A 47 -33.38 29.96 -3.73
CA LEU A 47 -33.67 30.69 -2.50
C LEU A 47 -34.74 31.79 -2.63
N THR A 48 -35.29 32.05 -3.82
CA THR A 48 -36.54 32.82 -4.02
C THR A 48 -37.68 31.85 -4.33
N SER A 49 -38.63 31.68 -3.40
CA SER A 49 -39.79 30.79 -3.58
C SER A 49 -41.04 31.62 -3.50
N LYS A 50 -41.95 31.39 -4.45
CA LYS A 50 -43.36 31.69 -4.27
C LYS A 50 -43.98 30.57 -3.44
N GLU A 51 -44.95 30.89 -2.58
CA GLU A 51 -45.69 29.90 -1.80
C GLU A 51 -46.28 28.82 -2.74
N LYS A 52 -46.09 27.52 -2.41
CA LYS A 52 -46.66 26.32 -3.07
C LYS A 52 -45.96 25.73 -4.32
N GLU A 53 -44.73 26.10 -4.66
CA GLU A 53 -43.99 25.43 -5.76
C GLU A 53 -43.47 24.03 -5.38
N LYS A 54 -43.74 23.02 -6.21
CA LYS A 54 -43.18 21.66 -6.07
C LYS A 54 -41.78 21.61 -6.66
N ARG A 55 -40.81 21.10 -5.88
CA ARG A 55 -39.38 21.17 -6.25
C ARG A 55 -38.70 19.81 -6.22
N LEU A 56 -37.86 19.57 -7.21
CA LEU A 56 -37.02 18.37 -7.30
C LEU A 56 -35.55 18.73 -7.12
N LEU A 57 -34.86 18.12 -6.16
CA LEU A 57 -33.43 18.27 -5.97
C LEU A 57 -32.71 16.94 -6.24
N VAL A 58 -31.86 16.93 -7.25
CA VAL A 58 -31.03 15.79 -7.64
C VAL A 58 -29.63 15.97 -7.07
N LEU A 59 -29.18 15.06 -6.22
CA LEU A 59 -27.84 15.09 -5.62
C LEU A 59 -26.94 14.07 -6.32
N ILE A 60 -25.84 14.52 -6.93
CA ILE A 60 -24.88 13.64 -7.59
C ILE A 60 -23.66 13.40 -6.71
N THR A 61 -23.50 12.16 -6.29
CA THR A 61 -22.33 11.64 -5.56
C THR A 61 -21.89 10.30 -6.15
N SER A 62 -20.84 9.70 -5.59
CA SER A 62 -20.40 8.35 -5.92
C SER A 62 -20.71 7.38 -4.78
N ASP A 63 -20.64 6.08 -5.04
CA ASP A 63 -20.79 5.08 -3.97
C ASP A 63 -19.55 4.96 -3.09
N ARG A 64 -18.37 5.18 -3.69
CA ARG A 64 -17.08 5.00 -3.03
C ARG A 64 -16.65 6.26 -2.26
N GLY A 65 -16.05 6.03 -1.09
CA GLY A 65 -15.48 7.09 -0.26
C GLY A 65 -14.02 7.44 -0.63
N LEU A 66 -13.28 7.90 0.38
CA LEU A 66 -11.84 8.22 0.31
C LEU A 66 -11.47 9.33 -0.68
N CYS A 67 -12.41 10.21 -1.02
CA CYS A 67 -12.26 11.31 -1.97
C CYS A 67 -12.30 12.68 -1.28
N GLY A 68 -11.72 12.79 -0.09
CA GLY A 68 -11.71 14.04 0.68
C GLY A 68 -13.13 14.55 1.00
N SER A 69 -13.39 15.83 0.71
CA SER A 69 -14.64 16.51 1.06
C SER A 69 -15.64 16.63 -0.10
N VAL A 70 -15.43 15.94 -1.22
CA VAL A 70 -16.29 16.02 -2.44
C VAL A 70 -17.76 15.74 -2.11
N HIS A 71 -18.04 14.63 -1.42
CA HIS A 71 -19.41 14.25 -1.05
C HIS A 71 -19.98 15.13 0.06
N THR A 72 -19.13 15.48 1.03
CA THR A 72 -19.52 16.34 2.16
C THR A 72 -19.92 17.73 1.68
N ALA A 73 -19.28 18.27 0.63
CA ALA A 73 -19.63 19.56 0.05
C ALA A 73 -21.04 19.56 -0.56
N ILE A 74 -21.40 18.49 -1.28
CA ILE A 74 -22.76 18.30 -1.83
C ILE A 74 -23.78 18.16 -0.70
N ALA A 75 -23.47 17.34 0.31
CA ALA A 75 -24.38 17.14 1.43
C ALA A 75 -24.60 18.42 2.26
N LYS A 76 -23.55 19.21 2.48
CA LYS A 76 -23.65 20.50 3.19
C LYS A 76 -24.50 21.50 2.40
N GLU A 77 -24.27 21.62 1.10
CA GLU A 77 -25.03 22.54 0.26
C GLU A 77 -26.50 22.11 0.15
N ALA A 78 -26.77 20.82 -0.02
CA ALA A 78 -28.14 20.30 0.00
C ALA A 78 -28.84 20.62 1.33
N LYS A 79 -28.19 20.37 2.47
CA LYS A 79 -28.74 20.72 3.79
C LYS A 79 -29.02 22.21 3.92
N ARG A 80 -28.11 23.08 3.45
CA ARG A 80 -28.31 24.52 3.46
C ARG A 80 -29.58 24.92 2.69
N LEU A 81 -29.74 24.40 1.47
CA LEU A 81 -30.91 24.63 0.62
C LEU A 81 -32.21 24.09 1.23
N LEU A 82 -32.13 22.98 1.98
CA LEU A 82 -33.28 22.36 2.64
C LEU A 82 -33.66 23.07 3.95
N THR A 83 -32.70 23.45 4.80
CA THR A 83 -32.95 24.08 6.10
C THR A 83 -33.46 25.51 5.97
N GLU A 84 -32.92 26.30 5.04
CA GLU A 84 -33.34 27.70 4.84
C GLU A 84 -34.80 27.82 4.34
N LYS A 85 -35.42 26.72 3.87
CA LYS A 85 -36.74 26.73 3.20
C LYS A 85 -37.69 25.57 3.51
N ALA A 86 -37.37 24.69 4.44
CA ALA A 86 -38.21 23.54 4.80
C ALA A 86 -39.62 23.91 5.32
N SER A 87 -39.91 25.19 5.56
CA SER A 87 -41.18 25.61 6.16
C SER A 87 -42.34 25.78 5.15
N GLU A 88 -42.11 25.90 3.83
CA GLU A 88 -43.17 26.37 2.91
C GLU A 88 -43.25 25.70 1.52
N ALA A 89 -42.28 24.90 1.08
CA ALA A 89 -42.27 24.25 -0.25
C ALA A 89 -42.25 22.71 -0.17
N ASP A 90 -43.00 22.02 -1.05
CA ASP A 90 -42.99 20.56 -1.18
C ASP A 90 -41.77 20.12 -2.00
N TYR A 91 -40.74 19.63 -1.32
CA TYR A 91 -39.49 19.17 -1.93
C TYR A 91 -39.38 17.66 -1.95
N LYS A 92 -38.86 17.13 -3.06
CA LYS A 92 -38.44 15.74 -3.19
C LYS A 92 -36.99 15.62 -3.66
N LEU A 93 -36.33 14.55 -3.20
CA LEU A 93 -34.92 14.29 -3.39
C LEU A 93 -34.72 13.07 -4.29
N VAL A 94 -33.84 13.20 -5.28
CA VAL A 94 -33.31 12.08 -6.06
C VAL A 94 -31.84 11.93 -5.70
N LEU A 95 -31.48 10.78 -5.13
CA LEU A 95 -30.16 10.55 -4.58
C LEU A 95 -29.36 9.65 -5.52
N ILE A 96 -28.35 10.22 -6.19
CA ILE A 96 -27.48 9.48 -7.10
C ILE A 96 -26.17 9.17 -6.36
N GLY A 97 -25.92 7.88 -6.16
CA GLY A 97 -24.80 7.33 -5.40
C GLY A 97 -25.13 7.08 -3.93
N ASP A 98 -24.53 6.04 -3.36
CA ASP A 98 -24.76 5.61 -1.98
C ASP A 98 -24.33 6.66 -0.94
N LYS A 99 -23.40 7.57 -1.28
CA LYS A 99 -22.98 8.64 -0.36
C LYS A 99 -24.03 9.74 -0.22
N ALA A 100 -24.75 10.08 -1.30
CA ALA A 100 -25.92 10.96 -1.22
C ALA A 100 -26.99 10.32 -0.34
N LYS A 101 -27.30 9.04 -0.59
CA LYS A 101 -28.25 8.24 0.21
C LYS A 101 -27.91 8.26 1.69
N ALA A 102 -26.70 7.85 2.06
CA ALA A 102 -26.26 7.83 3.45
C ALA A 102 -26.32 9.22 4.13
N SER A 103 -26.06 10.30 3.39
CA SER A 103 -26.04 11.65 3.96
C SER A 103 -27.43 12.25 4.20
N MET A 104 -28.41 11.92 3.35
CA MET A 104 -29.76 12.51 3.39
C MET A 104 -30.79 11.60 4.06
N GLN A 105 -30.60 10.28 4.03
CA GLN A 105 -31.56 9.32 4.59
C GLN A 105 -31.73 9.46 6.11
N ILE A 106 -30.75 10.02 6.82
CA ILE A 106 -30.85 10.23 8.28
C ILE A 106 -31.81 11.37 8.64
N LEU A 107 -31.81 12.47 7.86
CA LEU A 107 -32.52 13.71 8.21
C LEU A 107 -33.75 13.99 7.34
N HIS A 108 -33.76 13.52 6.09
CA HIS A 108 -34.78 13.86 5.08
C HIS A 108 -35.36 12.61 4.41
N ALA A 109 -35.46 11.49 5.13
CA ALA A 109 -35.96 10.21 4.61
C ALA A 109 -37.33 10.32 3.91
N SER A 110 -38.25 11.10 4.49
CA SER A 110 -39.62 11.33 3.98
C SER A 110 -39.68 12.05 2.63
N HIS A 111 -38.59 12.71 2.23
CA HIS A 111 -38.52 13.48 1.00
C HIS A 111 -37.82 12.73 -0.13
N VAL A 112 -37.27 11.54 0.11
CA VAL A 112 -36.57 10.77 -0.92
C VAL A 112 -37.58 10.11 -1.88
N LEU A 113 -37.49 10.42 -3.17
CA LEU A 113 -38.26 9.78 -4.24
C LEU A 113 -37.68 8.41 -4.57
N PHE A 114 -36.40 8.38 -4.93
CA PHE A 114 -35.65 7.15 -5.16
C PHE A 114 -34.15 7.41 -5.05
N SER A 115 -33.39 6.31 -4.95
CA SER A 115 -31.93 6.33 -4.94
C SER A 115 -31.35 5.44 -6.03
N CYS A 116 -30.29 5.87 -6.69
CA CYS A 116 -29.51 5.07 -7.64
C CYS A 116 -28.14 4.71 -7.06
N ASN A 117 -27.67 3.50 -7.34
CA ASN A 117 -26.36 2.98 -6.92
C ASN A 117 -25.55 2.50 -8.14
N GLU A 118 -24.38 1.91 -7.90
CA GLU A 118 -23.36 1.54 -8.90
C GLU A 118 -22.77 2.74 -9.67
N ILE A 119 -22.84 3.93 -9.07
CA ILE A 119 -22.30 5.17 -9.61
C ILE A 119 -20.86 5.40 -9.11
N GLY A 120 -19.92 5.48 -10.06
CA GLY A 120 -18.49 5.75 -9.77
C GLY A 120 -17.60 4.50 -9.69
N ARG A 121 -18.17 3.29 -9.89
CA ARG A 121 -17.37 2.06 -10.08
C ARG A 121 -16.76 2.02 -11.47
N LEU A 122 -17.60 2.17 -12.48
CA LEU A 122 -17.24 2.37 -13.89
C LEU A 122 -17.40 3.85 -14.26
N PRO A 123 -16.71 4.34 -15.32
CA PRO A 123 -16.94 5.68 -15.82
C PRO A 123 -18.41 5.82 -16.26
N PRO A 124 -19.13 6.87 -15.82
CA PRO A 124 -20.55 7.03 -16.16
C PRO A 124 -20.72 7.24 -17.67
N THR A 125 -21.76 6.66 -18.22
CA THR A 125 -22.12 6.69 -19.64
C THR A 125 -23.40 7.49 -19.87
N PHE A 126 -23.73 7.76 -21.13
CA PHE A 126 -25.00 8.43 -21.46
C PHE A 126 -26.21 7.52 -21.19
N GLU A 127 -26.03 6.20 -21.27
CA GLU A 127 -27.05 5.21 -20.94
C GLU A 127 -27.44 5.32 -19.46
N ASP A 128 -26.45 5.40 -18.55
CA ASP A 128 -26.70 5.59 -17.12
C ASP A 128 -27.53 6.87 -16.86
N ALA A 129 -27.17 7.97 -17.52
CA ALA A 129 -27.90 9.23 -17.41
C ALA A 129 -29.33 9.13 -17.96
N SER A 130 -29.52 8.38 -19.04
CA SER A 130 -30.82 8.16 -19.68
C SER A 130 -31.75 7.32 -18.80
N ILE A 131 -31.23 6.30 -18.13
CA ILE A 131 -31.99 5.49 -17.16
C ILE A 131 -32.46 6.37 -15.99
N ILE A 132 -31.56 7.21 -15.47
CA ILE A 132 -31.90 8.15 -14.38
C ILE A 132 -32.96 9.15 -14.86
N ALA A 133 -32.78 9.76 -16.04
CA ALA A 133 -33.73 10.70 -16.62
C ALA A 133 -35.12 10.05 -16.80
N ALA A 134 -35.17 8.87 -17.40
CA ALA A 134 -36.41 8.12 -17.60
C ALA A 134 -37.10 7.82 -16.26
N LYS A 135 -36.34 7.48 -15.20
CA LYS A 135 -36.89 7.23 -13.88
C LYS A 135 -37.43 8.49 -13.18
N ILE A 136 -36.79 9.64 -13.41
CA ILE A 136 -37.31 10.95 -12.95
C ILE A 136 -38.63 11.26 -13.66
N LEU A 137 -38.67 11.11 -14.99
CA LEU A 137 -39.84 11.40 -15.80
C LEU A 137 -41.02 10.43 -15.52
N SER A 138 -40.72 9.16 -15.23
CA SER A 138 -41.72 8.15 -14.88
C SER A 138 -42.18 8.22 -13.42
N SER A 139 -41.70 9.18 -12.63
CA SER A 139 -42.08 9.29 -11.23
C SER A 139 -43.44 9.96 -11.07
N ASP A 140 -44.21 9.56 -10.05
CA ASP A 140 -45.53 10.13 -9.78
C ASP A 140 -45.48 11.60 -9.31
N PHE A 141 -44.28 12.14 -9.09
CA PHE A 141 -44.07 13.49 -8.60
C PHE A 141 -43.83 14.46 -9.75
N LYS A 142 -44.89 15.20 -10.12
CA LYS A 142 -44.78 16.36 -11.01
C LYS A 142 -44.22 17.55 -10.23
N PHE A 143 -43.05 18.04 -10.66
CA PHE A 143 -42.37 19.19 -10.09
C PHE A 143 -42.47 20.40 -11.03
N ASP A 144 -42.40 21.61 -10.48
CA ASP A 144 -42.43 22.87 -11.24
C ASP A 144 -41.01 23.33 -11.59
N LYS A 145 -40.08 23.24 -10.63
CA LYS A 145 -38.65 23.54 -10.80
C LYS A 145 -37.79 22.39 -10.30
N GLY A 146 -36.79 22.00 -11.09
CA GLY A 146 -35.81 20.99 -10.68
C GLY A 146 -34.40 21.56 -10.60
N PHE A 147 -33.53 20.95 -9.81
CA PHE A 147 -32.14 21.39 -9.62
C PHE A 147 -31.21 20.19 -9.50
N ILE A 148 -30.12 20.19 -10.26
CA ILE A 148 -29.06 19.17 -10.18
C ILE A 148 -27.86 19.77 -9.43
N LEU A 149 -27.58 19.22 -8.26
CA LEU A 149 -26.45 19.59 -7.42
C LEU A 149 -25.28 18.64 -7.71
N TYR A 150 -24.16 19.20 -8.17
CA TYR A 150 -22.96 18.45 -8.55
C TYR A 150 -21.68 19.24 -8.28
N ASN A 151 -20.54 18.57 -8.35
CA ASN A 151 -19.24 19.22 -8.23
C ASN A 151 -18.67 19.49 -9.63
N LYS A 152 -18.51 20.78 -9.96
CA LYS A 152 -17.87 21.22 -11.21
C LYS A 152 -16.35 21.20 -11.05
N PHE A 153 -15.68 20.48 -11.93
CA PHE A 153 -14.23 20.34 -11.94
C PHE A 153 -13.56 21.65 -12.38
N ARG A 154 -12.62 22.18 -11.58
CA ARG A 154 -11.81 23.36 -11.94
C ARG A 154 -10.37 22.97 -12.22
N SER A 155 -9.74 22.27 -11.28
CA SER A 155 -8.37 21.77 -11.38
C SER A 155 -8.22 20.50 -10.54
N VAL A 156 -7.04 19.88 -10.61
CA VAL A 156 -6.72 18.69 -9.81
C VAL A 156 -6.93 18.91 -8.31
N VAL A 157 -6.72 20.15 -7.84
CA VAL A 157 -6.80 20.52 -6.41
C VAL A 157 -8.17 21.12 -6.06
N SER A 158 -8.88 21.71 -7.03
CA SER A 158 -10.07 22.51 -6.78
C SER A 158 -11.28 22.05 -7.59
N TYR A 159 -12.43 21.99 -6.93
CA TYR A 159 -13.75 21.84 -7.53
C TYR A 159 -14.70 22.85 -6.90
N LYS A 160 -15.79 23.18 -7.61
CA LYS A 160 -16.84 24.07 -7.11
C LYS A 160 -18.19 23.36 -7.12
N THR A 161 -18.81 23.24 -5.96
CA THR A 161 -20.21 22.82 -5.85
C THR A 161 -21.08 23.79 -6.63
N SER A 162 -21.77 23.29 -7.65
CA SER A 162 -22.55 24.09 -8.59
C SER A 162 -23.92 23.44 -8.80
N ILE A 163 -24.86 24.24 -9.29
CA ILE A 163 -26.24 23.81 -9.52
C ILE A 163 -26.59 24.06 -10.98
N ILE A 164 -27.27 23.10 -11.59
CA ILE A 164 -27.89 23.24 -12.91
C ILE A 164 -29.41 23.23 -12.71
N PRO A 165 -30.15 24.24 -13.20
CA PRO A 165 -31.61 24.18 -13.21
C PRO A 165 -32.10 23.15 -14.23
N MET A 166 -33.17 22.45 -13.88
CA MET A 166 -33.95 21.57 -14.75
C MET A 166 -35.29 22.23 -15.03
N PHE A 167 -35.65 22.31 -16.31
CA PHE A 167 -36.86 22.96 -16.78
C PHE A 167 -37.90 21.91 -17.17
N THR A 168 -39.14 22.12 -16.75
CA THR A 168 -40.29 21.31 -17.14
C THR A 168 -40.85 21.80 -18.47
N LEU A 169 -41.60 20.95 -19.17
CA LEU A 169 -42.22 21.31 -20.44
C LEU A 169 -43.09 22.57 -20.31
N ASP A 170 -43.90 22.65 -19.26
CA ASP A 170 -44.77 23.79 -18.99
C ASP A 170 -43.98 25.09 -18.78
N ALA A 171 -42.78 25.01 -18.19
CA ALA A 171 -41.92 26.17 -17.99
C ALA A 171 -41.29 26.66 -19.32
N ILE A 172 -41.05 25.75 -20.26
CA ILE A 172 -40.53 26.08 -21.60
C ILE A 172 -41.63 26.75 -22.43
N VAL A 173 -42.83 26.15 -22.49
CA VAL A 173 -43.96 26.65 -23.29
C VAL A 173 -44.43 28.04 -22.86
N LYS A 174 -44.34 28.35 -21.56
CA LYS A 174 -44.74 29.68 -21.03
C LYS A 174 -43.83 30.83 -21.45
N GLN A 175 -42.65 30.57 -22.03
CA GLN A 175 -41.71 31.63 -22.38
C GLN A 175 -42.12 32.34 -23.68
N PRO A 176 -42.21 33.69 -23.70
CA PRO A 176 -42.64 34.45 -24.87
C PRO A 176 -41.69 34.28 -26.06
N THR A 177 -40.40 34.07 -25.78
CA THR A 177 -39.32 33.86 -26.75
C THR A 177 -39.46 32.56 -27.55
N MET A 178 -40.27 31.60 -27.08
CA MET A 178 -40.52 30.36 -27.85
C MET A 178 -41.22 30.61 -29.19
N SER A 179 -41.95 31.71 -29.31
CA SER A 179 -42.62 32.12 -30.56
C SER A 179 -41.64 32.42 -31.71
N LEU A 180 -40.35 32.62 -31.41
CA LEU A 180 -39.30 32.86 -32.42
C LEU A 180 -38.80 31.57 -33.08
N TYR A 181 -39.12 30.41 -32.51
CA TYR A 181 -38.70 29.12 -33.03
C TYR A 181 -39.77 28.58 -33.98
N ASP A 182 -39.36 28.28 -35.20
CA ASP A 182 -40.23 27.70 -36.23
C ASP A 182 -40.29 26.17 -36.10
N SER A 183 -41.35 25.55 -36.64
CA SER A 183 -41.49 24.10 -36.78
C SER A 183 -41.43 23.28 -35.48
N ILE A 184 -41.98 23.80 -34.38
CA ILE A 184 -42.10 23.06 -33.12
C ILE A 184 -43.46 22.34 -33.09
N ASP A 185 -43.47 21.03 -33.34
CA ASP A 185 -44.58 20.18 -32.92
C ASP A 185 -44.50 19.94 -31.40
N GLU A 186 -45.65 19.75 -30.76
CA GLU A 186 -45.75 19.49 -29.31
C GLU A 186 -44.95 18.24 -28.94
N ASN A 187 -44.96 17.21 -29.81
CA ASN A 187 -44.17 15.99 -29.64
C ASN A 187 -42.65 16.25 -29.67
N VAL A 188 -42.18 17.11 -30.59
CA VAL A 188 -40.75 17.43 -30.73
C VAL A 188 -40.23 18.14 -29.49
N LEU A 189 -41.05 19.01 -28.89
CA LEU A 189 -40.66 19.72 -27.67
C LEU A 189 -40.55 18.78 -26.47
N VAL A 190 -41.46 17.80 -26.37
CA VAL A 190 -41.41 16.75 -25.34
C VAL A 190 -40.14 15.92 -25.50
N ASP A 191 -39.86 15.44 -26.70
CA ASP A 191 -38.67 14.64 -26.99
C ASP A 191 -37.39 15.42 -26.69
N TYR A 192 -37.34 16.69 -27.09
CA TYR A 192 -36.21 17.57 -26.81
C TYR A 192 -36.02 17.81 -25.31
N ALA A 193 -37.09 18.09 -24.57
CA ALA A 193 -37.02 18.30 -23.12
C ALA A 193 -36.50 17.03 -22.40
N ASN A 194 -36.98 15.85 -22.78
CA ASN A 194 -36.54 14.58 -22.24
C ASN A 194 -35.07 14.30 -22.55
N PHE A 195 -34.66 14.53 -23.80
CA PHE A 195 -33.28 14.34 -24.24
C PHE A 195 -32.33 15.33 -23.56
N SER A 196 -32.73 16.60 -23.44
CA SER A 196 -31.98 17.65 -22.76
C SER A 196 -31.77 17.33 -21.28
N LEU A 197 -32.78 16.77 -20.58
CA LEU A 197 -32.62 16.31 -19.21
C LEU A 197 -31.51 15.23 -19.09
N ALA A 198 -31.51 14.24 -19.97
CA ALA A 198 -30.46 13.23 -20.00
C ALA A 198 -29.07 13.83 -20.28
N GLN A 199 -28.98 14.84 -21.16
CA GLN A 199 -27.72 15.55 -21.42
C GLN A 199 -27.20 16.31 -20.20
N LEU A 200 -28.07 17.04 -19.48
CA LEU A 200 -27.68 17.77 -18.28
C LEU A 200 -27.21 16.83 -17.16
N LEU A 201 -27.90 15.69 -16.97
CA LEU A 201 -27.49 14.65 -16.03
C LEU A 201 -26.15 14.02 -16.43
N TYR A 202 -25.96 13.68 -17.71
CA TYR A 202 -24.70 13.13 -18.21
C TYR A 202 -23.53 14.09 -17.99
N TYR A 203 -23.73 15.38 -18.31
CA TYR A 203 -22.75 16.43 -18.06
C TYR A 203 -22.37 16.52 -16.57
N ALA A 204 -23.37 16.57 -15.69
CA ALA A 204 -23.16 16.67 -14.25
C ALA A 204 -22.48 15.41 -13.66
N LEU A 205 -22.82 14.21 -14.16
CA LEU A 205 -22.17 12.95 -13.79
C LEU A 205 -20.69 12.94 -14.18
N LYS A 206 -20.34 13.41 -15.39
CA LYS A 206 -18.95 13.47 -15.86
C LYS A 206 -18.13 14.51 -15.08
N GLU A 207 -18.69 15.69 -14.80
CA GLU A 207 -18.05 16.71 -13.96
C GLU A 207 -17.77 16.20 -12.55
N SER A 208 -18.76 15.52 -11.94
CA SER A 208 -18.62 14.94 -10.61
C SER A 208 -17.59 13.81 -10.58
N ALA A 209 -17.59 12.93 -11.58
CA ALA A 209 -16.61 11.84 -11.68
C ALA A 209 -15.16 12.36 -11.80
N ALA A 210 -14.91 13.40 -12.59
CA ALA A 210 -13.59 14.01 -12.71
C ALA A 210 -13.14 14.63 -11.37
N SER A 211 -14.04 15.37 -10.71
CA SER A 211 -13.79 15.98 -9.38
C SER A 211 -13.55 14.94 -8.28
N GLU A 212 -14.26 13.82 -8.32
CA GLU A 212 -14.11 12.71 -7.40
C GLU A 212 -12.73 12.05 -7.54
N GLN A 213 -12.30 11.71 -8.76
CA GLN A 213 -11.01 11.05 -8.97
C GLN A 213 -9.83 11.98 -8.64
N SER A 214 -9.91 13.27 -8.99
CA SER A 214 -8.85 14.23 -8.66
C SER A 214 -8.72 14.41 -7.15
N SER A 215 -9.83 14.57 -6.43
CA SER A 215 -9.81 14.70 -4.97
C SER A 215 -9.36 13.42 -4.27
N ARG A 216 -9.76 12.24 -4.76
CA ARG A 216 -9.27 10.94 -4.26
C ARG A 216 -7.76 10.81 -4.45
N MET A 217 -7.22 11.23 -5.59
CA MET A 217 -5.78 11.22 -5.81
C MET A 217 -5.05 12.08 -4.77
N THR A 218 -5.53 13.30 -4.54
CA THR A 218 -4.95 14.24 -3.55
C THR A 218 -5.08 13.73 -2.12
N ALA A 219 -6.25 13.22 -1.74
CA ALA A 219 -6.49 12.67 -0.40
C ALA A 219 -5.58 11.46 -0.10
N MET A 220 -5.34 10.59 -1.09
CA MET A 220 -4.42 9.47 -0.95
C MET A 220 -2.96 9.92 -0.89
N ASP A 221 -2.57 10.99 -1.60
CA ASP A 221 -1.22 11.56 -1.51
C ASP A 221 -0.93 12.11 -0.11
N SER A 222 -1.87 12.90 0.44
CA SER A 222 -1.78 13.40 1.82
C SER A 222 -1.73 12.25 2.83
N ALA A 223 -2.55 11.21 2.67
CA ALA A 223 -2.52 10.06 3.56
C ALA A 223 -1.17 9.32 3.53
N SER A 224 -0.54 9.16 2.36
CA SER A 224 0.78 8.55 2.26
C SER A 224 1.88 9.39 2.92
N LYS A 225 1.84 10.72 2.78
CA LYS A 225 2.79 11.63 3.45
C LYS A 225 2.64 11.57 4.97
N ASN A 226 1.39 11.66 5.46
CA ASN A 226 1.10 11.58 6.90
C ASN A 226 1.52 10.22 7.50
N ALA A 227 1.38 9.13 6.74
CA ALA A 227 1.85 7.81 7.17
C ALA A 227 3.39 7.75 7.24
N GLY A 228 4.10 8.35 6.27
CA GLY A 228 5.56 8.46 6.32
C GLY A 228 6.05 9.19 7.57
N GLU A 229 5.49 10.36 7.85
CA GLU A 229 5.83 11.12 9.08
C GLU A 229 5.56 10.33 10.36
N MET A 230 4.51 9.50 10.37
CA MET A 230 4.19 8.64 11.51
C MET A 230 5.18 7.48 11.64
N ILE A 231 5.60 6.87 10.53
CA ILE A 231 6.63 5.83 10.52
C ILE A 231 7.94 6.38 11.08
N ASP A 232 8.35 7.58 10.68
CA ASP A 232 9.59 8.18 11.17
C ASP A 232 9.55 8.41 12.69
N LYS A 233 8.42 8.93 13.21
CA LYS A 233 8.22 9.12 14.66
C LYS A 233 8.23 7.79 15.42
N LEU A 234 7.54 6.79 14.90
CA LEU A 234 7.48 5.46 15.53
C LEU A 234 8.84 4.76 15.48
N THR A 235 9.62 4.95 14.42
CA THR A 235 10.98 4.41 14.29
C THR A 235 11.91 5.03 15.34
N MET A 236 11.83 6.35 15.54
CA MET A 236 12.59 7.02 16.61
C MET A 236 12.19 6.52 18.00
N SER A 237 10.89 6.34 18.25
CA SER A 237 10.40 5.78 19.52
C SER A 237 10.87 4.34 19.73
N PHE A 238 10.79 3.52 18.68
CA PHE A 238 11.24 2.12 18.71
C PHE A 238 12.73 2.02 19.03
N ASN A 239 13.56 2.81 18.34
CA ASN A 239 15.00 2.82 18.57
C ASN A 239 15.34 3.26 20.01
N ARG A 240 14.60 4.24 20.55
CA ARG A 240 14.78 4.70 21.94
C ARG A 240 14.41 3.63 22.96
N THR A 241 13.25 2.99 22.81
CA THR A 241 12.84 1.88 23.70
C THR A 241 13.85 0.74 23.64
N ARG A 242 14.27 0.37 22.43
CA ARG A 242 15.26 -0.67 22.24
C ARG A 242 16.61 -0.34 22.90
N GLN A 243 17.06 0.92 22.85
CA GLN A 243 18.26 1.36 23.57
C GLN A 243 18.10 1.18 25.09
N SER A 244 16.96 1.57 25.65
CA SER A 244 16.67 1.36 27.07
C SER A 244 16.69 -0.11 27.47
N ASP A 245 16.10 -0.99 26.65
CA ASP A 245 16.12 -2.44 26.90
C ASP A 245 17.56 -3.03 26.86
N MET A 246 18.41 -2.54 25.94
CA MET A 246 19.82 -2.92 25.88
C MET A 246 20.59 -2.46 27.12
N GLU A 247 20.37 -1.22 27.57
CA GLU A 247 21.02 -0.67 28.76
C GLU A 247 20.63 -1.46 30.03
N GLU A 248 19.36 -1.87 30.16
CA GLU A 248 18.89 -2.69 31.28
C GLU A 248 19.55 -4.09 31.28
N THR A 249 19.75 -4.69 30.10
CA THR A 249 20.41 -6.00 29.94
C THR A 249 21.91 -5.93 30.28
N ASN A 250 22.56 -4.78 30.03
CA ASN A 250 24.01 -4.61 30.17
C ASN A 250 24.54 -4.43 31.59
N ASN A 251 23.70 -4.09 32.56
CA ASN A 251 24.13 -4.06 33.96
C ASN A 251 24.65 -5.43 34.46
N ASN A 252 24.47 -6.51 33.67
CA ASN A 252 24.92 -7.86 33.98
C ASN A 252 26.09 -8.39 33.12
N GLN A 253 26.62 -7.67 32.12
CA GLN A 253 27.71 -8.15 31.25
C GLN A 253 28.80 -7.10 31.04
N ALA A 254 29.95 -7.29 31.70
CA ALA A 254 31.10 -6.40 31.58
C ALA A 254 31.70 -6.42 30.16
N GLY A 255 31.63 -5.30 29.43
CA GLY A 255 32.39 -5.07 28.20
C GLY A 255 31.61 -4.83 26.91
N PHE A 256 30.27 -4.89 26.92
CA PHE A 256 29.43 -4.56 25.76
C PHE A 256 29.03 -3.07 25.74
N ASP A 257 29.29 -2.36 24.62
CA ASP A 257 28.87 -0.96 24.43
C ASP A 257 27.74 -0.91 23.39
N PRO A 258 26.50 -0.57 23.78
CA PRO A 258 25.36 -0.43 22.87
C PRO A 258 25.59 0.53 21.71
N ARG A 259 26.50 1.51 21.87
CA ARG A 259 26.81 2.48 20.82
C ARG A 259 27.40 1.84 19.58
N HIS A 260 28.11 0.72 19.72
CA HIS A 260 28.62 -0.01 18.56
C HIS A 260 27.50 -0.58 17.69
N VAL A 261 26.42 -1.09 18.28
CA VAL A 261 25.26 -1.59 17.53
C VAL A 261 24.59 -0.48 16.75
N ILE A 262 24.44 0.69 17.37
CA ILE A 262 23.83 1.87 16.73
C ILE A 262 24.68 2.33 15.54
N GLN A 263 25.99 2.48 15.73
CA GLN A 263 26.91 2.89 14.66
C GLN A 263 26.90 1.89 13.49
N MET A 264 26.87 0.59 13.78
CA MET A 264 26.77 -0.45 12.78
C MET A 264 25.46 -0.38 12.00
N GLU A 265 24.35 -0.12 12.66
CA GLU A 265 23.05 0.00 12.00
C GLU A 265 22.92 1.28 11.16
N GLU A 266 23.45 2.40 11.64
CA GLU A 266 23.52 3.66 10.88
C GLU A 266 24.34 3.46 9.60
N ALA A 267 25.52 2.86 9.72
CA ALA A 267 26.37 2.52 8.57
C ALA A 267 25.66 1.54 7.61
N ALA A 268 24.99 0.51 8.14
CA ALA A 268 24.25 -0.45 7.32
C ALA A 268 23.09 0.20 6.56
N ASN A 269 22.34 1.10 7.21
CA ASN A 269 21.24 1.83 6.58
C ASN A 269 21.75 2.76 5.46
N ILE A 270 22.93 3.37 5.62
CA ILE A 270 23.60 4.16 4.59
C ILE A 270 23.95 3.29 3.38
N LEU A 271 24.51 2.08 3.59
CA LEU A 271 24.88 1.17 2.51
C LEU A 271 23.67 0.67 1.72
N MET A 272 22.58 0.35 2.42
CA MET A 272 21.37 -0.23 1.82
C MET A 272 20.45 0.81 1.16
N SER A 273 20.66 2.11 1.42
CA SER A 273 19.82 3.17 0.85
C SER A 273 20.24 3.51 -0.59
N PRO A 274 19.28 3.60 -1.54
CA PRO A 274 19.58 3.90 -2.95
C PRO A 274 20.05 5.35 -3.17
N ASN A 275 19.59 6.30 -2.34
CA ASN A 275 19.80 7.74 -2.53
C ASN A 275 20.76 8.30 -1.47
N VAL A 276 22.05 7.95 -1.56
CA VAL A 276 23.08 8.46 -0.64
C VAL A 276 24.31 8.94 -1.41
N SER A 277 24.98 9.97 -0.86
CA SER A 277 26.25 10.50 -1.39
C SER A 277 27.29 9.38 -1.51
N HIS A 278 28.08 9.44 -2.58
CA HIS A 278 29.19 8.50 -2.80
C HIS A 278 30.18 8.51 -1.63
N ASP A 279 30.45 9.68 -1.04
CA ASP A 279 31.39 9.81 0.09
C ASP A 279 30.86 9.15 1.36
N ALA A 280 29.56 9.31 1.64
CA ALA A 280 28.92 8.67 2.79
C ALA A 280 28.87 7.14 2.63
N ARG A 281 28.64 6.64 1.40
CA ARG A 281 28.70 5.20 1.12
C ARG A 281 30.12 4.66 1.34
N LYS A 282 31.14 5.36 0.83
CA LYS A 282 32.55 4.97 1.01
C LYS A 282 32.97 4.95 2.48
N ALA A 283 32.54 5.94 3.27
CA ALA A 283 32.81 5.98 4.70
C ALA A 283 32.16 4.79 5.45
N ALA A 284 30.94 4.40 5.08
CA ALA A 284 30.28 3.23 5.65
C ALA A 284 30.96 1.91 5.24
N GLU A 285 31.45 1.78 4.01
CA GLU A 285 32.25 0.63 3.57
C GLU A 285 33.56 0.51 4.36
N GLU A 286 34.27 1.63 4.55
CA GLU A 286 35.50 1.69 5.32
C GLU A 286 35.27 1.34 6.80
N PHE A 287 34.14 1.76 7.37
CA PHE A 287 33.74 1.39 8.73
C PHE A 287 33.59 -0.13 8.90
N PHE A 288 32.88 -0.82 8.00
CA PHE A 288 32.77 -2.29 8.07
C PHE A 288 34.09 -3.00 7.75
N LEU A 289 34.94 -2.43 6.89
CA LEU A 289 36.28 -2.96 6.66
C LEU A 289 37.13 -2.90 7.94
N ASN A 290 37.03 -1.80 8.69
CA ASN A 290 37.72 -1.65 9.98
C ASN A 290 37.19 -2.66 11.00
N ILE A 291 35.86 -2.84 11.11
CA ILE A 291 35.25 -3.86 11.97
C ILE A 291 35.74 -5.28 11.63
N ARG A 292 35.89 -5.61 10.35
CA ARG A 292 36.43 -6.93 9.92
C ARG A 292 37.90 -7.11 10.31
N ASN A 293 38.65 -6.02 10.43
CA ASN A 293 40.03 -6.05 10.89
C ASN A 293 40.13 -6.04 12.43
N GLU A 294 39.13 -5.52 13.12
CA GLU A 294 39.01 -5.58 14.57
C GLU A 294 38.82 -7.02 15.06
N LYS A 295 39.53 -7.36 16.15
CA LYS A 295 39.52 -8.70 16.74
C LYS A 295 38.37 -8.86 17.72
N PHE A 296 37.12 -8.64 17.29
CA PHE A 296 35.97 -8.86 18.15
C PHE A 296 35.89 -10.33 18.58
N PRO A 297 35.86 -10.63 19.89
CA PRO A 297 35.65 -12.00 20.36
C PRO A 297 34.33 -12.57 19.82
N PRO A 298 34.23 -13.90 19.61
CA PRO A 298 32.98 -14.53 19.17
C PRO A 298 31.79 -14.20 20.07
N GLU A 299 32.01 -14.12 21.39
CA GLU A 299 30.97 -13.75 22.36
C GLU A 299 30.44 -12.33 22.13
N TYR A 300 31.32 -11.38 21.82
CA TYR A 300 30.92 -10.01 21.51
C TYR A 300 30.05 -9.93 20.26
N CYS A 301 30.37 -10.73 19.24
CA CYS A 301 29.58 -10.81 18.02
C CYS A 301 28.19 -11.40 18.28
N ARG A 302 28.06 -12.37 19.21
CA ARG A 302 26.76 -12.92 19.63
C ARG A 302 25.88 -11.86 20.28
N LEU A 303 26.46 -11.05 21.17
CA LEU A 303 25.74 -9.94 21.81
C LEU A 303 25.23 -8.93 20.77
N ILE A 304 26.02 -8.63 19.74
CA ILE A 304 25.56 -7.76 18.63
C ILE A 304 24.40 -8.42 17.87
N ILE A 305 24.50 -9.71 17.53
CA ILE A 305 23.43 -10.45 16.83
C ILE A 305 22.13 -10.49 17.64
N GLU A 306 22.24 -10.51 18.97
CA GLU A 306 21.07 -10.48 19.86
C GLU A 306 20.46 -9.09 19.97
N ALA A 307 21.28 -8.06 19.94
CA ALA A 307 20.88 -6.66 20.07
C ALA A 307 20.27 -6.07 18.78
N THR A 308 20.69 -6.52 17.60
CA THR A 308 20.26 -5.93 16.32
C THR A 308 19.14 -6.71 15.64
N SER A 309 18.27 -5.98 14.92
CA SER A 309 17.31 -6.56 13.96
C SER A 309 17.70 -6.27 12.51
N ASN A 310 18.83 -5.61 12.27
CA ASN A 310 19.30 -5.27 10.93
C ASN A 310 19.97 -6.49 10.28
N GLU A 311 19.38 -7.01 9.20
CA GLU A 311 19.86 -8.24 8.56
C GLU A 311 21.31 -8.14 8.04
N PHE A 312 21.74 -6.96 7.59
CA PHE A 312 23.10 -6.74 7.10
C PHE A 312 24.12 -6.81 8.23
N VAL A 313 23.82 -6.19 9.38
CA VAL A 313 24.70 -6.25 10.56
C VAL A 313 24.81 -7.69 11.06
N ILE A 314 23.69 -8.42 11.14
CA ILE A 314 23.70 -9.85 11.54
C ILE A 314 24.56 -10.66 10.58
N PHE A 315 24.39 -10.46 9.28
CA PHE A 315 25.16 -11.15 8.24
C PHE A 315 26.67 -10.91 8.41
N GLU A 316 27.10 -9.66 8.60
CA GLU A 316 28.51 -9.31 8.82
C GLU A 316 29.06 -9.93 10.12
N MET A 317 28.28 -9.92 11.21
CA MET A 317 28.70 -10.52 12.48
C MET A 317 28.87 -12.05 12.39
N VAL A 318 27.98 -12.74 11.66
CA VAL A 318 28.13 -14.18 11.40
C VAL A 318 29.42 -14.48 10.63
N GLN A 319 29.77 -13.66 9.64
CA GLN A 319 31.03 -13.80 8.90
C GLN A 319 32.25 -13.55 9.79
N LEU A 320 32.17 -12.55 10.66
CA LEU A 320 33.24 -12.17 11.59
C LEU A 320 33.51 -13.29 12.61
N ILE A 321 32.47 -13.94 13.15
CA ILE A 321 32.59 -15.09 14.05
C ILE A 321 33.44 -16.18 13.39
N VAL A 322 33.08 -16.60 12.17
CA VAL A 322 33.81 -17.69 11.47
C VAL A 322 35.25 -17.28 11.16
N MET A 323 35.46 -16.05 10.70
CA MET A 323 36.81 -15.57 10.38
C MET A 323 37.70 -15.52 11.62
N ASN A 324 37.19 -15.05 12.76
CA ASN A 324 37.97 -14.97 14.00
C ASN A 324 38.28 -16.36 14.57
N LEU A 325 37.33 -17.29 14.50
CA LEU A 325 37.56 -18.70 14.86
C LEU A 325 38.65 -19.34 13.98
N PHE A 326 38.65 -19.07 12.67
CA PHE A 326 39.66 -19.62 11.75
C PHE A 326 41.05 -19.04 12.00
N LYS A 327 41.16 -17.72 12.24
CA LYS A 327 42.44 -17.06 12.58
C LYS A 327 43.07 -17.63 13.86
N GLN A 328 42.25 -18.07 14.82
CA GLN A 328 42.70 -18.56 16.12
C GLN A 328 42.50 -20.09 16.28
N TRP A 329 42.39 -20.83 15.18
CA TRP A 329 42.05 -22.26 15.19
C TRP A 329 42.99 -23.12 16.04
N SER A 330 44.28 -22.78 16.06
CA SER A 330 45.30 -23.50 16.83
C SER A 330 45.36 -23.10 18.30
N ILE A 331 44.78 -21.96 18.67
CA ILE A 331 44.93 -21.33 20.00
C ILE A 331 43.70 -21.62 20.86
N LEU A 332 42.50 -21.54 20.29
CA LEU A 332 41.26 -21.68 21.04
C LEU A 332 40.97 -23.13 21.44
N GLU A 333 40.30 -23.28 22.58
CA GLU A 333 39.85 -24.58 23.09
C GLU A 333 38.63 -25.12 22.30
N PRO A 334 38.51 -26.44 22.12
CA PRO A 334 37.39 -27.07 21.42
C PRO A 334 35.98 -26.62 21.86
N PRO A 335 35.66 -26.41 23.16
CA PRO A 335 34.32 -26.00 23.59
C PRO A 335 33.82 -24.70 22.95
N ILE A 336 34.71 -23.75 22.67
CA ILE A 336 34.36 -22.46 22.08
C ILE A 336 33.81 -22.65 20.66
N PHE A 337 34.41 -23.57 19.89
CA PHE A 337 33.95 -23.89 18.54
C PHE A 337 32.59 -24.58 18.55
N ARG A 338 32.38 -25.54 19.47
CA ARG A 338 31.09 -26.24 19.62
C ARG A 338 29.97 -25.28 19.99
N GLN A 339 30.18 -24.43 20.98
CA GLN A 339 29.19 -23.43 21.37
C GLN A 339 28.85 -22.47 20.21
N CYS A 340 29.83 -22.06 19.40
CA CYS A 340 29.55 -21.20 18.24
C CYS A 340 28.76 -21.93 17.16
N PHE A 341 29.11 -23.20 16.90
CA PHE A 341 28.40 -24.03 15.94
C PHE A 341 26.94 -24.26 16.38
N GLU A 342 26.72 -24.66 17.63
CA GLU A 342 25.39 -24.85 18.21
C GLU A 342 24.57 -23.56 18.19
N TYR A 343 25.16 -22.44 18.61
CA TYR A 343 24.50 -21.13 18.59
C TYR A 343 24.02 -20.74 17.19
N LEU A 344 24.88 -20.84 16.17
CA LEU A 344 24.54 -20.47 14.80
C LEU A 344 23.46 -21.40 14.22
N LEU A 345 23.58 -22.71 14.47
CA LEU A 345 22.63 -23.69 13.98
C LEU A 345 21.25 -23.52 14.65
N GLU A 346 21.21 -23.36 15.97
CA GLU A 346 19.96 -23.13 16.71
C GLU A 346 19.27 -21.83 16.29
N ASN A 347 20.03 -20.75 16.10
CA ASN A 347 19.46 -19.48 15.67
C ASN A 347 18.95 -19.53 14.22
N ALA A 348 19.62 -20.27 13.32
CA ALA A 348 19.14 -20.50 11.97
C ALA A 348 17.80 -21.26 11.96
N ILE A 349 17.63 -22.22 12.88
CA ILE A 349 16.44 -23.07 12.99
C ILE A 349 15.28 -22.36 13.70
N LYS A 350 15.56 -21.67 14.82
CA LYS A 350 14.54 -21.07 15.70
C LYS A 350 14.28 -19.60 15.36
N LYS A 351 15.27 -18.73 15.56
CA LYS A 351 15.11 -17.26 15.53
C LYS A 351 15.01 -16.69 14.11
N PHE A 352 15.86 -17.15 13.19
CA PHE A 352 15.95 -16.63 11.82
C PHE A 352 15.32 -17.55 10.78
N ARG A 353 14.39 -18.40 11.22
CA ARG A 353 13.66 -19.35 10.38
C ARG A 353 13.01 -18.71 9.15
N ILE A 354 12.56 -17.46 9.25
CA ILE A 354 11.86 -16.74 8.17
C ILE A 354 12.84 -15.99 7.24
N SER A 355 13.94 -15.44 7.77
CA SER A 355 14.90 -14.66 6.99
C SER A 355 15.82 -15.58 6.18
N LYS A 356 15.54 -15.71 4.87
CA LYS A 356 16.32 -16.57 3.97
C LYS A 356 17.80 -16.16 3.91
N LEU A 357 18.08 -14.86 3.92
CA LEU A 357 19.45 -14.33 3.79
C LEU A 357 20.30 -14.72 5.01
N ILE A 358 19.81 -14.40 6.22
CA ILE A 358 20.53 -14.68 7.47
C ILE A 358 20.66 -16.18 7.69
N ARG A 359 19.56 -16.92 7.51
CA ARG A 359 19.54 -18.37 7.67
C ARG A 359 20.57 -19.07 6.77
N ALA A 360 20.60 -18.71 5.49
CA ALA A 360 21.56 -19.30 4.55
C ALA A 360 23.02 -19.01 4.95
N GLU A 361 23.33 -17.81 5.45
CA GLU A 361 24.70 -17.50 5.88
C GLU A 361 25.06 -18.20 7.20
N MET A 362 24.14 -18.31 8.16
CA MET A 362 24.38 -19.09 9.39
C MET A 362 24.61 -20.57 9.09
N LEU A 363 23.84 -21.18 8.19
CA LEU A 363 24.05 -22.56 7.76
C LEU A 363 25.39 -22.73 7.00
N ARG A 364 25.74 -21.76 6.16
CA ARG A 364 27.05 -21.73 5.48
C ARG A 364 28.20 -21.58 6.48
N ALA A 365 28.04 -20.76 7.51
CA ALA A 365 29.00 -20.62 8.60
C ALA A 365 29.22 -21.95 9.33
N CYS A 366 28.15 -22.68 9.67
CA CYS A 366 28.22 -24.02 10.23
C CYS A 366 28.94 -25.00 9.28
N ALA A 367 28.63 -24.97 7.97
CA ALA A 367 29.30 -25.81 6.98
C ALA A 367 30.81 -25.53 6.87
N LYS A 368 31.22 -24.26 6.93
CA LYS A 368 32.64 -23.85 6.95
C LYS A 368 33.34 -24.40 8.20
N LEU A 369 32.73 -24.24 9.38
CA LEU A 369 33.26 -24.77 10.65
C LEU A 369 33.41 -26.30 10.59
N LEU A 370 32.39 -27.00 10.08
CA LEU A 370 32.40 -28.46 9.90
C LEU A 370 33.52 -28.93 8.97
N LYS A 371 33.69 -28.27 7.82
CA LYS A 371 34.77 -28.59 6.88
C LYS A 371 36.15 -28.45 7.51
N ARG A 372 36.32 -27.44 8.36
CA ARG A 372 37.58 -27.23 9.06
C ARG A 372 37.79 -28.25 10.18
N SER A 373 36.72 -28.69 10.85
CA SER A 373 36.79 -29.65 11.95
C SER A 373 36.82 -31.12 11.55
N ILE A 374 36.75 -31.46 10.25
CA ILE A 374 36.62 -32.86 9.78
C ILE A 374 37.74 -33.82 10.26
N PHE A 375 38.89 -33.29 10.71
CA PHE A 375 40.01 -34.10 11.20
C PHE A 375 40.26 -33.98 12.71
N ASP A 376 39.68 -32.98 13.38
CA ASP A 376 39.97 -32.67 14.79
C ASP A 376 38.73 -32.61 15.68
N ASP A 377 37.53 -32.75 15.10
CA ASP A 377 36.22 -32.75 15.76
C ASP A 377 36.03 -31.58 16.75
N LYS A 378 36.71 -30.45 16.49
CA LYS A 378 36.64 -29.26 17.36
C LYS A 378 35.26 -28.61 17.35
N ALA A 379 34.66 -28.42 16.18
CA ALA A 379 33.40 -27.71 16.03
C ALA A 379 32.17 -28.63 16.09
N CYS A 380 32.21 -29.76 15.37
CA CYS A 380 31.15 -30.77 15.37
C CYS A 380 31.76 -32.11 14.95
N ASP A 381 31.40 -33.18 15.65
CA ASP A 381 31.77 -34.56 15.31
C ASP A 381 30.71 -35.20 14.40
N ALA A 382 31.11 -36.25 13.68
CA ALA A 382 30.26 -36.92 12.70
C ALA A 382 28.96 -37.51 13.29
N ASN A 383 28.99 -37.98 14.55
CA ASN A 383 27.81 -38.59 15.18
C ASN A 383 26.79 -37.52 15.57
N THR A 384 27.24 -36.41 16.16
CA THR A 384 26.36 -35.28 16.48
C THR A 384 25.72 -34.70 15.22
N LEU A 385 26.49 -34.58 14.13
CA LEU A 385 25.95 -34.12 12.85
C LEU A 385 24.85 -35.05 12.30
N ASP A 386 25.05 -36.38 12.31
CA ASP A 386 24.03 -37.35 11.88
C ASP A 386 22.77 -37.23 12.74
N GLN A 387 22.92 -37.12 14.06
CA GLN A 387 21.78 -36.98 14.98
C GLN A 387 21.00 -35.68 14.73
N THR A 388 21.69 -34.55 14.56
CA THR A 388 21.03 -33.27 14.30
C THR A 388 20.30 -33.25 12.96
N VAL A 389 20.95 -33.74 11.88
CA VAL A 389 20.31 -33.78 10.56
C VAL A 389 19.16 -34.79 10.55
N HIS A 390 19.31 -35.94 11.21
CA HIS A 390 18.23 -36.91 11.36
C HIS A 390 17.02 -36.29 12.07
N TYR A 391 17.25 -35.64 13.21
CA TYR A 391 16.19 -34.95 13.97
C TYR A 391 15.43 -33.92 13.12
N LEU A 392 16.14 -33.13 12.31
CA LEU A 392 15.50 -32.12 11.46
C LEU A 392 14.70 -32.72 10.30
N LEU A 393 15.19 -33.81 9.69
CA LEU A 393 14.51 -34.49 8.58
C LEU A 393 13.30 -35.31 9.04
N THR A 394 13.34 -35.91 10.23
CA THR A 394 12.23 -36.72 10.76
C THR A 394 11.18 -35.89 11.50
N ASN A 395 11.37 -34.57 11.60
CA ASN A 395 10.41 -33.69 12.25
C ASN A 395 9.13 -33.57 11.41
N GLU A 396 7.97 -33.42 12.07
CA GLU A 396 6.68 -33.27 11.38
C GLU A 396 6.52 -31.91 10.68
N ASP A 397 7.34 -30.92 11.04
CA ASP A 397 7.29 -29.57 10.49
C ASP A 397 7.97 -29.48 9.10
N PRO A 398 7.22 -29.18 8.01
CA PRO A 398 7.78 -29.11 6.66
C PRO A 398 8.88 -28.05 6.50
N GLN A 399 8.87 -26.98 7.29
CA GLN A 399 9.91 -25.96 7.16
C GLN A 399 11.22 -26.40 7.82
N LEU A 400 11.17 -27.21 8.89
CA LEU A 400 12.38 -27.78 9.49
C LEU A 400 13.05 -28.76 8.53
N GLN A 401 12.25 -29.56 7.81
CA GLN A 401 12.74 -30.44 6.76
C GLN A 401 13.40 -29.64 5.62
N ALA A 402 12.79 -28.52 5.19
CA ALA A 402 13.37 -27.65 4.19
C ALA A 402 14.71 -27.04 4.64
N ILE A 403 14.80 -26.60 5.90
CA ILE A 403 16.05 -26.08 6.49
C ILE A 403 17.12 -27.18 6.55
N ALA A 404 16.74 -28.42 6.85
CA ALA A 404 17.67 -29.55 6.80
C ALA A 404 18.25 -29.76 5.40
N CYS A 405 17.41 -29.71 4.36
CA CYS A 405 17.85 -29.79 2.97
C CYS A 405 18.78 -28.62 2.60
N GLU A 406 18.45 -27.38 2.99
CA GLU A 406 19.31 -26.21 2.79
C GLU A 406 20.66 -26.38 3.49
N PHE A 407 20.68 -26.96 4.69
CA PHE A 407 21.93 -27.21 5.42
C PHE A 407 22.78 -28.28 4.74
N ILE A 408 22.17 -29.38 4.29
CA ILE A 408 22.87 -30.42 3.52
C ILE A 408 23.45 -29.85 2.22
N GLU A 409 22.69 -29.01 1.52
CA GLU A 409 23.16 -28.31 0.32
C GLU A 409 24.35 -27.39 0.64
N ALA A 410 24.27 -26.62 1.73
CA ALA A 410 25.36 -25.76 2.18
C ALA A 410 26.64 -26.56 2.50
N ILE A 411 26.50 -27.71 3.18
CA ILE A 411 27.61 -28.64 3.46
C ILE A 411 28.20 -29.16 2.15
N ALA A 412 27.37 -29.72 1.26
CA ALA A 412 27.83 -30.30 0.00
C ALA A 412 28.56 -29.26 -0.88
N SER A 413 28.00 -28.05 -0.97
CA SER A 413 28.59 -26.93 -1.68
C SER A 413 29.95 -26.55 -1.08
N GLU A 414 30.04 -26.46 0.25
CA GLU A 414 31.32 -26.12 0.88
C GLU A 414 32.38 -27.20 0.78
N PHE A 415 32.03 -28.49 0.78
CA PHE A 415 33.02 -29.55 0.56
C PHE A 415 33.43 -29.69 -0.91
N ALA A 416 32.57 -29.29 -1.84
CA ALA A 416 32.88 -29.26 -3.28
C ALA A 416 33.85 -28.12 -3.63
N THR A 417 33.75 -26.96 -2.97
CA THR A 417 34.62 -25.82 -3.22
C THR A 417 36.04 -26.06 -2.70
N SER A 418 37.05 -25.68 -3.48
CA SER A 418 38.45 -25.64 -3.05
C SER A 418 38.86 -24.18 -2.94
N TRP A 419 39.08 -23.68 -1.72
CA TRP A 419 39.42 -22.29 -1.52
C TRP A 419 40.89 -22.10 -1.90
N ARG A 420 41.18 -21.15 -2.80
CA ARG A 420 42.52 -20.55 -2.94
C ARG A 420 42.50 -19.20 -2.24
N THR A 421 42.38 -19.19 -0.91
CA THR A 421 42.48 -17.95 -0.14
C THR A 421 43.62 -18.06 0.86
N SER A 422 44.72 -17.38 0.55
CA SER A 422 45.91 -17.21 1.39
C SER A 422 45.60 -16.64 2.79
N ASN A 423 44.42 -16.05 2.99
CA ASN A 423 44.07 -15.30 4.20
C ASN A 423 43.49 -16.15 5.36
N LEU A 424 43.08 -17.40 5.10
CA LEU A 424 42.49 -18.28 6.14
C LEU A 424 43.44 -19.40 6.61
N GLY A 425 44.66 -19.47 6.06
CA GLY A 425 45.67 -20.45 6.46
C GLY A 425 45.33 -21.91 6.13
N ILE A 426 44.32 -22.16 5.29
CA ILE A 426 43.96 -23.51 4.85
C ILE A 426 44.64 -23.81 3.52
N SER A 427 45.43 -24.88 3.47
CA SER A 427 46.13 -25.28 2.24
C SER A 427 45.19 -25.95 1.24
N PHE A 428 45.54 -25.86 -0.06
CA PHE A 428 44.84 -26.61 -1.10
C PHE A 428 44.82 -28.13 -0.82
N ASP A 429 45.91 -28.66 -0.26
CA ASP A 429 46.01 -30.06 0.17
C ASP A 429 44.99 -30.41 1.26
N PHE A 430 44.77 -29.53 2.24
CA PHE A 430 43.72 -29.72 3.24
C PHE A 430 42.34 -29.82 2.59
N HIS A 431 42.02 -28.95 1.62
CA HIS A 431 40.74 -29.00 0.92
C HIS A 431 40.53 -30.32 0.17
N LEU A 432 41.56 -30.83 -0.51
CA LEU A 432 41.48 -32.09 -1.24
C LEU A 432 41.28 -33.27 -0.28
N ARG A 433 42.02 -33.29 0.84
CA ARG A 433 41.86 -34.32 1.89
C ARG A 433 40.48 -34.25 2.52
N ALA A 434 40.01 -33.06 2.90
CA ALA A 434 38.69 -32.85 3.50
C ALA A 434 37.56 -33.32 2.56
N ARG A 435 37.66 -33.03 1.26
CA ARG A 435 36.70 -33.51 0.26
C ARG A 435 36.67 -35.03 0.18
N ARG A 436 37.83 -35.69 0.11
CA ARG A 436 37.90 -37.16 0.07
C ARG A 436 37.33 -37.80 1.34
N SER A 437 37.68 -37.25 2.50
CA SER A 437 37.12 -37.71 3.79
C SER A 437 35.60 -37.54 3.83
N PHE A 438 35.09 -36.41 3.35
CA PHE A 438 33.66 -36.15 3.27
C PHE A 438 32.96 -37.12 2.32
N GLU A 439 33.51 -37.38 1.13
CA GLU A 439 32.95 -38.36 0.19
C GLU A 439 32.83 -39.75 0.84
N VAL A 440 33.86 -40.20 1.55
CA VAL A 440 33.85 -41.49 2.27
C VAL A 440 32.85 -41.51 3.42
N LEU A 441 32.81 -40.46 4.24
CA LEU A 441 31.94 -40.35 5.41
C LEU A 441 30.46 -40.23 5.00
N PHE A 442 30.15 -39.41 4.00
CA PHE A 442 28.80 -39.15 3.50
C PHE A 442 28.22 -40.35 2.75
N LEU A 443 29.06 -41.09 1.99
CA LEU A 443 28.71 -42.40 1.43
C LEU A 443 28.29 -43.40 2.53
N PHE A 444 28.91 -43.32 3.70
CA PHE A 444 28.62 -44.22 4.81
C PHE A 444 27.36 -43.82 5.60
N ILE A 445 27.13 -42.52 5.80
CA ILE A 445 26.02 -41.98 6.62
C ILE A 445 24.70 -41.91 5.84
N TYR A 446 24.70 -41.34 4.63
CA TYR A 446 23.45 -40.99 3.92
C TYR A 446 22.98 -42.04 2.92
N LEU A 447 23.91 -42.74 2.22
CA LEU A 447 23.53 -43.72 1.18
C LEU A 447 23.22 -45.12 1.74
N ARG A 448 23.66 -45.44 2.96
CA ARG A 448 23.35 -46.74 3.60
C ARG A 448 21.97 -46.80 4.25
N LYS A 449 21.38 -45.65 4.65
CA LYS A 449 19.98 -45.54 5.09
C LYS A 449 19.04 -45.41 3.88
N LYS A 450 19.06 -46.41 2.99
CA LYS A 450 18.33 -46.52 1.70
C LYS A 450 16.79 -46.57 1.82
N LYS A 451 16.20 -46.14 2.93
CA LYS A 451 14.76 -46.27 3.23
C LYS A 451 13.99 -44.94 3.28
N PHE A 452 14.65 -43.78 3.20
CA PHE A 452 13.97 -42.50 3.44
C PHE A 452 13.65 -41.67 2.19
N PHE A 453 14.37 -41.82 1.07
CA PHE A 453 14.13 -41.03 -0.15
C PHE A 453 13.08 -41.65 -1.10
N SER A 454 12.23 -42.56 -0.62
CA SER A 454 11.19 -43.23 -1.43
C SER A 454 9.74 -42.87 -1.04
N GLN A 455 9.54 -41.81 -0.27
CA GLN A 455 8.25 -41.15 -0.03
C GLN A 455 8.43 -39.67 -0.29
#